data_AF-A0A372LAY2-F1
#
_entry.id   AF-A0A372LAY2-F1
#
_cell.length_a   1.000
_cell.length_b   1.000
_cell.length_c   1.000
_cell.angle_alpha   90.00
_cell.angle_beta   90.00
_cell.angle_gamma   90.00
#
_symmetry.space_group_name_H-M   'P 1'
#
loop_
_entity.id
_entity.type
_entity.pdbx_description
1 polymer ?
#
loop_
_entity_poly.entity_id
_entity_poly.type
_entity_poly.pdbx_seq_one_letter_code
_entity_poly.pdbx_strand_id
1 'polypeptide(L)'
;MVGKIANLDTLITAVPVIKSCFPVDSSITIADLEMVVGVFPGESIDLGIKAGDVLHPQTPIAQAMSQKQSVLINVPEHVYGFEFSARAIPIYDLDGKMIGGMGIAMKRQTELRNMADQMLQSLTQVNEGMNEVSAGAVSLSDFTQQLIVESQNVTEDVKNSEEVLQIIKKIAEQTNLLGLNAAIEAAHAGDKGKGFGIVANEIRKLSSETVISTNKIRETLVQSQAATAEIVSSIQKMNSIGMDQASSIQNISAFIEELQKMSEKINQFAEKL
;
A
#
# COMPACT_ATOMS: atom_id res chain seq x y z
N MET A 1 -36.46 29.63 -3.38
CA MET A 1 -37.38 30.59 -4.03
C MET A 1 -38.23 29.80 -5.00
N VAL A 2 -39.56 29.89 -4.87
CA VAL A 2 -40.48 29.23 -5.77
C VAL A 2 -40.60 30.09 -7.04
N GLY A 3 -40.41 29.50 -8.22
CA GLY A 3 -40.40 30.24 -9.48
C GLY A 3 -41.77 30.84 -9.79
N LYS A 4 -41.86 32.18 -9.82
CA LYS A 4 -43.00 32.90 -10.38
C LYS A 4 -42.73 33.22 -11.84
N ILE A 5 -43.65 32.89 -12.73
CA ILE A 5 -43.53 33.17 -14.17
C ILE A 5 -44.86 33.62 -14.75
N ALA A 6 -44.86 34.39 -15.84
CA ALA A 6 -46.09 34.93 -16.42
C ALA A 6 -47.06 33.85 -16.91
N ASN A 7 -46.55 32.80 -17.54
CA ASN A 7 -47.31 31.63 -18.01
C ASN A 7 -46.35 30.46 -18.30
N LEU A 8 -46.90 29.26 -18.55
CA LEU A 8 -46.11 28.07 -18.87
C LEU A 8 -45.43 28.16 -20.24
N ASP A 9 -46.01 28.83 -21.23
CA ASP A 9 -45.40 29.00 -22.57
C ASP A 9 -44.06 29.74 -22.51
N THR A 10 -43.96 30.74 -21.62
CA THR A 10 -42.71 31.46 -21.35
C THR A 10 -41.65 30.51 -20.79
N LEU A 11 -42.06 29.59 -19.88
CA LEU A 11 -41.16 28.60 -19.31
C LEU A 11 -40.68 27.61 -20.39
N ILE A 12 -41.61 27.08 -21.19
CA ILE A 12 -41.34 26.16 -22.30
C ILE A 12 -40.32 26.76 -23.26
N THR A 13 -40.51 28.03 -23.65
CA THR A 13 -39.58 28.73 -24.56
C THR A 13 -38.19 28.94 -23.95
N ALA A 14 -38.10 29.04 -22.62
CA ALA A 14 -36.83 29.20 -21.92
C ALA A 14 -36.06 27.89 -21.72
N VAL A 15 -36.72 26.71 -21.76
CA VAL A 15 -36.08 25.42 -21.47
C VAL A 15 -34.85 25.12 -22.34
N PRO A 16 -34.85 25.33 -23.66
CA PRO A 16 -33.66 25.08 -24.49
C PRO A 16 -32.45 25.91 -24.03
N VAL A 17 -32.67 27.17 -23.64
CA VAL A 17 -31.62 28.03 -23.10
C VAL A 17 -31.14 27.51 -21.75
N ILE A 18 -32.06 27.16 -20.85
CA ILE A 18 -31.74 26.58 -19.54
C ILE A 18 -30.91 25.30 -19.71
N LYS A 19 -31.32 24.39 -20.59
CA LYS A 19 -30.60 23.14 -20.87
C LYS A 19 -29.22 23.41 -21.48
N SER A 20 -29.06 24.45 -22.29
CA SER A 20 -27.75 24.86 -22.83
C SER A 20 -26.78 25.44 -21.78
N CYS A 21 -27.30 25.92 -20.65
CA CYS A 21 -26.47 26.44 -19.56
C CYS A 21 -25.88 25.35 -18.66
N PHE A 22 -26.40 24.11 -18.71
CA PHE A 22 -25.94 23.01 -17.88
C PHE A 22 -25.43 21.85 -18.76
N PRO A 23 -24.16 21.45 -18.63
CA PRO A 23 -23.58 20.35 -19.42
C PRO A 23 -23.97 18.97 -18.86
N VAL A 24 -25.22 18.81 -18.43
CA VAL A 24 -25.74 17.58 -17.84
C VAL A 24 -26.87 17.07 -18.71
N ASP A 25 -26.81 15.78 -19.05
CA ASP A 25 -27.87 15.16 -19.81
C ASP A 25 -29.13 15.00 -18.94
N SER A 26 -30.10 15.89 -19.14
CA SER A 26 -31.32 15.97 -18.34
C SER A 26 -32.58 15.97 -19.20
N SER A 27 -33.63 15.29 -18.74
CA SER A 27 -34.98 15.42 -19.30
C SER A 27 -35.77 16.45 -18.49
N ILE A 28 -36.37 17.44 -19.17
CA ILE A 28 -37.22 18.44 -18.53
C ILE A 28 -38.66 18.25 -19.02
N THR A 29 -39.60 18.20 -18.09
CA THR A 29 -41.03 18.07 -18.37
C THR A 29 -41.79 19.18 -17.66
N ILE A 30 -42.72 19.81 -18.38
CA ILE A 30 -43.60 20.86 -17.87
C ILE A 30 -45.03 20.36 -18.04
N ALA A 31 -45.81 20.43 -16.97
CA ALA A 31 -47.22 20.10 -16.97
C ALA A 31 -48.03 21.28 -16.43
N ASP A 32 -49.25 21.44 -16.93
CA ASP A 32 -50.26 22.25 -16.27
C ASP A 32 -50.93 21.44 -15.14
N LEU A 33 -52.14 21.82 -14.73
CA LEU A 33 -52.84 21.13 -13.65
C LEU A 33 -53.43 19.76 -14.06
N GLU A 34 -53.50 19.44 -15.35
CA GLU A 34 -54.19 18.26 -15.89
C GLU A 34 -53.31 17.41 -16.84
N MET A 35 -52.42 18.03 -17.61
CA MET A 35 -51.69 17.38 -18.69
C MET A 35 -50.27 17.92 -18.88
N VAL A 36 -49.44 17.14 -19.57
CA VAL A 36 -48.08 17.53 -19.96
C VAL A 36 -48.16 18.50 -21.14
N VAL A 37 -47.59 19.69 -20.97
CA VAL A 37 -47.62 20.78 -21.96
C VAL A 37 -46.28 20.99 -22.66
N GLY A 38 -45.17 20.50 -22.09
CA GLY A 38 -43.84 20.58 -22.71
C GLY A 38 -42.92 19.45 -22.28
N VAL A 39 -42.18 18.88 -23.22
CA VAL A 39 -41.20 17.81 -22.98
C VAL A 39 -39.92 18.10 -23.73
N PHE A 40 -38.80 18.03 -23.02
CA PHE A 40 -37.46 18.29 -23.54
C PHE A 40 -36.55 17.14 -23.08
N PRO A 41 -36.51 16.03 -23.84
CA PRO A 41 -35.77 14.84 -23.43
C PRO A 41 -34.26 15.08 -23.38
N GLY A 42 -33.55 14.22 -22.65
CA GLY A 42 -32.11 14.08 -22.75
C GLY A 42 -31.70 13.16 -23.90
N GLU A 43 -30.42 13.16 -24.24
CA GLU A 43 -29.86 12.21 -25.23
C GLU A 43 -29.92 10.77 -24.71
N SER A 44 -29.63 10.58 -23.42
CA SER A 44 -29.60 9.29 -22.77
C SER A 44 -30.72 9.11 -21.73
N ILE A 45 -31.49 10.16 -21.44
CA ILE A 45 -32.66 10.15 -20.54
C ILE A 45 -33.94 10.54 -21.30
N ASP A 46 -34.50 9.57 -22.01
CA ASP A 46 -35.82 9.67 -22.62
C ASP A 46 -36.83 8.86 -21.78
N LEU A 47 -37.84 9.56 -21.24
CA LEU A 47 -38.88 8.96 -20.40
C LEU A 47 -40.09 8.49 -21.22
N GLY A 48 -40.08 8.69 -22.55
CA GLY A 48 -41.18 8.33 -23.45
C GLY A 48 -42.44 9.19 -23.28
N ILE A 49 -42.37 10.29 -22.51
CA ILE A 49 -43.47 11.21 -22.23
C ILE A 49 -43.69 12.12 -23.43
N LYS A 50 -44.96 12.41 -23.76
CA LYS A 50 -45.34 13.31 -24.86
C LYS A 50 -46.17 14.49 -24.36
N ALA A 51 -46.06 15.61 -25.05
CA ALA A 51 -47.01 16.71 -24.86
C ALA A 51 -48.42 16.22 -25.22
N GLY A 52 -49.38 16.46 -24.34
CA GLY A 52 -50.73 15.89 -24.44
C GLY A 52 -51.02 14.77 -23.45
N ASP A 53 -50.00 14.14 -22.86
CA ASP A 53 -50.20 13.04 -21.92
C ASP A 53 -50.88 13.52 -20.63
N VAL A 54 -51.83 12.74 -20.10
CA VAL A 54 -52.53 13.05 -18.86
C VAL A 54 -51.56 12.98 -17.68
N LEU A 55 -51.59 13.99 -16.82
CA LEU A 55 -50.71 14.06 -15.66
C LEU A 55 -51.17 13.08 -14.58
N HIS A 56 -50.51 11.92 -14.51
CA HIS A 56 -50.86 10.91 -13.51
C HIS A 56 -50.50 11.38 -12.07
N PRO A 57 -51.36 11.16 -11.06
CA PRO A 57 -51.13 11.64 -9.68
C PRO A 57 -49.85 11.12 -9.01
N GLN A 58 -49.32 9.99 -9.49
CA GLN A 58 -48.07 9.41 -8.97
C GLN A 58 -46.81 10.01 -9.59
N THR A 59 -46.94 10.90 -10.59
CA THR A 59 -45.78 11.58 -11.17
C THR A 59 -45.14 12.52 -10.15
N PRO A 60 -43.80 12.72 -10.19
CA PRO A 60 -43.12 13.67 -9.32
C PRO A 60 -43.71 15.08 -9.39
N ILE A 61 -44.17 15.50 -10.57
CA ILE A 61 -44.78 16.82 -10.81
C ILE A 61 -46.11 16.96 -10.08
N ALA A 62 -47.01 15.97 -10.19
CA ALA A 62 -48.28 15.98 -9.46
C ALA A 62 -48.08 15.96 -7.93
N GLN A 63 -47.08 15.19 -7.45
CA GLN A 63 -46.73 15.18 -6.03
C GLN A 63 -46.20 16.55 -5.54
N ALA A 64 -45.32 17.19 -6.30
CA ALA A 64 -44.82 18.52 -5.98
C ALA A 64 -45.94 19.58 -5.94
N MET A 65 -46.90 19.51 -6.86
CA MET A 65 -48.08 20.39 -6.87
C MET A 65 -49.00 20.14 -5.69
N SER A 66 -49.36 18.89 -5.41
CA SER A 66 -50.23 18.55 -4.26
C SER A 66 -49.64 18.94 -2.91
N GLN A 67 -48.33 18.77 -2.73
CA GLN A 67 -47.62 19.13 -1.50
C GLN A 67 -47.20 20.61 -1.45
N LYS A 68 -47.37 21.36 -2.55
CA LYS A 68 -46.94 22.76 -2.70
C LYS A 68 -45.46 23.01 -2.38
N GLN A 69 -44.60 22.01 -2.57
CA GLN A 69 -43.17 22.07 -2.27
C GLN A 69 -42.36 21.31 -3.32
N SER A 70 -41.03 21.52 -3.31
CA SER A 70 -40.16 20.70 -4.16
C SER A 70 -40.13 19.27 -3.67
N VAL A 71 -40.21 18.33 -4.61
CA VAL A 71 -40.14 16.90 -4.35
C VAL A 71 -38.96 16.33 -5.14
N LEU A 72 -38.15 15.48 -4.48
CA LEU A 72 -37.06 14.72 -5.09
C LEU A 72 -37.39 13.24 -4.94
N ILE A 73 -37.40 12.50 -6.05
CA ILE A 73 -37.71 11.07 -6.09
C ILE A 73 -36.61 10.36 -6.86
N ASN A 74 -36.19 9.21 -6.35
CA ASN A 74 -35.31 8.30 -7.07
C ASN A 74 -36.15 7.24 -7.76
N VAL A 75 -35.97 7.11 -9.07
CA VAL A 75 -36.70 6.16 -9.90
C VAL A 75 -35.76 5.01 -10.23
N PRO A 76 -36.06 3.78 -9.76
CA PRO A 76 -35.23 2.61 -10.01
C PRO A 76 -35.31 2.14 -11.46
N GLU A 77 -34.29 1.41 -11.91
CA GLU A 77 -34.10 0.96 -13.30
C GLU A 77 -35.31 0.22 -13.89
N HIS A 78 -36.00 -0.62 -13.09
CA HIS A 78 -37.11 -1.44 -13.60
C HIS A 78 -38.32 -0.64 -14.10
N VAL A 79 -38.41 0.67 -13.82
CA VAL A 79 -39.54 1.52 -14.24
C VAL A 79 -39.37 2.04 -15.66
N TYR A 80 -38.17 2.52 -16.01
CA TYR A 80 -37.89 3.16 -17.31
C TYR A 80 -36.70 2.54 -18.07
N GLY A 81 -36.10 1.47 -17.53
CA GLY A 81 -34.92 0.79 -18.09
C GLY A 81 -33.57 1.43 -17.71
N PHE A 82 -33.57 2.46 -16.85
CA PHE A 82 -32.36 3.06 -16.27
C PHE A 82 -32.69 3.79 -14.96
N GLU A 83 -31.71 3.90 -14.06
CA GLU A 83 -31.87 4.60 -12.78
C GLU A 83 -31.66 6.11 -12.92
N PHE A 84 -32.57 6.92 -12.36
CA PHE A 84 -32.45 8.38 -12.39
C PHE A 84 -33.10 9.04 -11.16
N SER A 85 -32.68 10.26 -10.88
CA SER A 85 -33.30 11.13 -9.89
C SER A 85 -34.15 12.19 -10.59
N ALA A 86 -35.39 12.35 -10.13
CA ALA A 86 -36.31 13.35 -10.62
C ALA A 86 -36.62 14.38 -9.53
N ARG A 87 -36.34 15.65 -9.81
CA ARG A 87 -36.79 16.76 -8.97
C ARG A 87 -37.93 17.48 -9.65
N ALA A 88 -39.02 17.68 -8.93
CA ALA A 88 -40.13 18.49 -9.39
C ALA A 88 -40.39 19.68 -8.47
N ILE A 89 -40.90 20.76 -9.06
CA ILE A 89 -41.33 21.96 -8.35
C ILE A 89 -42.72 22.41 -8.86
N PRO A 90 -43.59 22.94 -7.99
CA PRO A 90 -44.76 23.68 -8.42
C PRO A 90 -44.34 25.03 -9.03
N ILE A 91 -45.07 25.45 -10.05
CA ILE A 91 -44.91 26.73 -10.75
C ILE A 91 -46.14 27.60 -10.47
N TYR A 92 -45.89 28.86 -10.15
CA TYR A 92 -46.92 29.84 -9.84
C TYR A 92 -46.87 31.00 -10.82
N ASP A 93 -48.01 31.62 -11.07
CA ASP A 93 -48.06 32.89 -11.78
C ASP A 93 -47.55 34.05 -10.91
N LEU A 94 -47.52 35.26 -11.49
CA LEU A 94 -47.08 36.47 -10.79
C LEU A 94 -47.97 36.79 -9.57
N ASP A 95 -49.26 36.47 -9.66
CA ASP A 95 -50.28 36.67 -8.63
C ASP A 95 -50.22 35.59 -7.52
N GLY A 96 -49.42 34.55 -7.70
CA GLY A 96 -49.22 33.49 -6.72
C GLY A 96 -50.25 32.35 -6.80
N LYS A 97 -50.99 32.25 -7.90
CA LYS A 97 -51.82 31.07 -8.21
C LYS A 97 -50.96 30.00 -8.88
N MET A 98 -51.14 28.75 -8.48
CA MET A 98 -50.43 27.62 -9.10
C MET A 98 -50.96 27.41 -10.52
N ILE A 99 -50.05 27.39 -11.48
CA ILE A 99 -50.38 27.23 -12.91
C ILE A 99 -49.89 25.90 -13.49
N GLY A 100 -49.05 25.16 -12.76
CA GLY A 100 -48.52 23.88 -13.19
C GLY A 100 -47.30 23.45 -12.38
N GLY A 101 -46.48 22.59 -12.97
CA GLY A 101 -45.24 22.13 -12.36
C GLY A 101 -44.17 21.80 -13.40
N MET A 102 -42.92 21.85 -12.97
CA MET A 102 -41.76 21.49 -13.78
C MET A 102 -40.98 20.37 -13.08
N GLY A 103 -40.69 19.32 -13.82
CA GLY A 103 -39.82 18.22 -13.43
C GLY A 103 -38.53 18.24 -14.23
N ILE A 104 -37.41 17.99 -13.57
CA ILE A 104 -36.13 17.67 -14.20
C ILE A 104 -35.70 16.28 -13.73
N ALA A 105 -35.32 15.43 -14.67
CA ALA A 105 -34.79 14.10 -14.43
C ALA A 105 -33.35 14.03 -14.92
N MET A 106 -32.46 13.46 -14.12
CA MET A 106 -31.03 13.28 -14.42
C MET A 106 -30.63 11.87 -14.04
N LYS A 107 -29.85 11.20 -14.89
CA LYS A 107 -29.31 9.87 -14.58
C LYS A 107 -28.43 9.94 -13.34
N ARG A 108 -28.58 8.94 -12.46
CA ARG A 108 -27.68 8.82 -11.32
C ARG A 108 -26.31 8.40 -11.80
N GLN A 109 -25.27 8.97 -11.21
CA GLN A 109 -23.89 8.56 -11.45
C GLN A 109 -23.53 7.30 -10.62
N THR A 110 -24.31 6.23 -10.76
CA THR A 110 -24.12 4.97 -10.03
C THR A 110 -22.75 4.35 -10.32
N GLU A 111 -22.22 4.54 -11.53
CA GLU A 111 -20.85 4.13 -11.89
C GLU A 111 -19.78 4.86 -11.06
N LEU A 112 -19.92 6.17 -10.83
CA LEU A 112 -18.97 6.95 -10.00
C LEU A 112 -19.00 6.53 -8.54
N ARG A 113 -20.19 6.25 -8.00
CA ARG A 113 -20.32 5.68 -6.66
C ARG A 113 -19.68 4.29 -6.56
N ASN A 114 -19.96 3.40 -7.52
CA ASN A 114 -19.36 2.07 -7.54
C ASN A 114 -17.83 2.15 -7.63
N MET A 115 -17.29 3.06 -8.45
CA MET A 115 -15.84 3.31 -8.53
C MET A 115 -15.28 3.83 -7.20
N ALA A 116 -15.97 4.76 -6.53
CA ALA A 116 -15.55 5.28 -5.22
C ALA A 116 -15.57 4.19 -4.13
N ASP A 117 -16.60 3.35 -4.11
CA ASP A 117 -16.72 2.23 -3.17
C ASP A 117 -15.65 1.16 -3.43
N GLN A 118 -15.40 0.81 -4.70
CA GLN A 118 -14.29 -0.08 -5.09
C GLN A 118 -12.93 0.50 -4.67
N MET A 119 -12.73 1.81 -4.85
CA MET A 119 -11.52 2.50 -4.44
C MET A 119 -11.31 2.42 -2.92
N LEU A 120 -12.35 2.62 -2.10
CA LEU A 120 -12.27 2.46 -0.65
C LEU A 120 -11.91 1.04 -0.23
N GLN A 121 -12.47 0.04 -0.92
CA GLN A 121 -12.12 -1.37 -0.67
C GLN A 121 -10.65 -1.64 -1.00
N SER A 122 -10.16 -1.17 -2.16
CA SER A 122 -8.75 -1.30 -2.53
C SER A 122 -7.82 -0.60 -1.54
N LEU A 123 -8.18 0.60 -1.06
CA LEU A 123 -7.39 1.32 -0.06
C LEU A 123 -7.29 0.55 1.26
N THR A 124 -8.36 -0.14 1.66
CA THR A 124 -8.36 -1.00 2.85
C THR A 124 -7.37 -2.15 2.69
N GLN A 125 -7.38 -2.83 1.53
CA GLN A 125 -6.44 -3.92 1.23
C GLN A 125 -4.99 -3.43 1.18
N VAL A 126 -4.74 -2.26 0.60
CA VAL A 126 -3.40 -1.65 0.60
C VAL A 126 -2.95 -1.38 2.03
N ASN A 127 -3.82 -0.85 2.89
CA ASN A 127 -3.49 -0.57 4.29
C ASN A 127 -3.18 -1.85 5.10
N GLU A 128 -3.92 -2.94 4.87
CA GLU A 128 -3.61 -4.26 5.44
C GLU A 128 -2.22 -4.74 4.99
N GLY A 129 -1.93 -4.71 3.69
CA GLY A 129 -0.60 -5.08 3.16
C GLY A 129 0.51 -4.19 3.70
N MET A 130 0.25 -2.90 3.92
CA MET A 130 1.19 -1.98 4.55
C MET A 130 1.52 -2.35 6.00
N ASN A 131 0.53 -2.78 6.78
CA ASN A 131 0.74 -3.23 8.15
C ASN A 131 1.62 -4.49 8.19
N GLU A 132 1.41 -5.43 7.25
CA GLU A 132 2.27 -6.60 7.11
C GLU A 132 3.71 -6.22 6.75
N VAL A 133 3.89 -5.31 5.79
CA VAL A 133 5.21 -4.81 5.38
C VAL A 133 5.90 -4.06 6.52
N SER A 134 5.15 -3.32 7.35
CA SER A 134 5.66 -2.65 8.54
C SER A 134 6.11 -3.64 9.61
N ALA A 135 5.30 -4.65 9.91
CA ALA A 135 5.66 -5.72 10.83
C ALA A 135 6.89 -6.51 10.34
N GLY A 136 7.00 -6.72 9.03
CA GLY A 136 8.18 -7.31 8.40
C GLY A 136 9.44 -6.47 8.57
N ALA A 137 9.35 -5.15 8.44
CA ALA A 137 10.49 -4.24 8.67
C ALA A 137 10.96 -4.25 10.13
N VAL A 138 10.04 -4.29 11.09
CA VAL A 138 10.37 -4.43 12.52
C VAL A 138 11.07 -5.76 12.78
N SER A 139 10.51 -6.87 12.29
CA SER A 139 11.10 -8.20 12.44
C SER A 139 12.49 -8.29 11.80
N LEU A 140 12.68 -7.65 10.64
CA LEU A 140 13.99 -7.55 9.99
C LEU A 140 14.99 -6.82 10.87
N SER A 141 14.60 -5.71 11.51
CA SER A 141 15.46 -4.96 12.44
C SER A 141 15.86 -5.78 13.67
N ASP A 142 14.95 -6.60 14.20
CA ASP A 142 15.27 -7.48 15.32
C ASP A 142 16.25 -8.59 14.89
N PHE A 143 16.03 -9.18 13.71
CA PHE A 143 16.89 -10.21 13.16
C PHE A 143 18.30 -9.69 12.83
N THR A 144 18.41 -8.50 12.25
CA THR A 144 19.71 -7.87 11.99
C THR A 144 20.46 -7.58 13.29
N GLN A 145 19.76 -7.16 14.35
CA GLN A 145 20.37 -6.93 15.65
C GLN A 145 20.89 -8.23 16.29
N GLN A 146 20.15 -9.33 16.16
CA GLN A 146 20.61 -10.66 16.58
C GLN A 146 21.86 -11.09 15.82
N LEU A 147 21.86 -10.96 14.49
CA LEU A 147 23.02 -11.32 13.66
C LEU A 147 24.28 -10.50 13.99
N ILE A 148 24.13 -9.23 14.41
CA ILE A 148 25.26 -8.43 14.90
C ILE A 148 25.87 -9.06 16.15
N VAL A 149 25.05 -9.47 17.11
CA VAL A 149 25.50 -10.11 18.35
C VAL A 149 26.18 -11.44 18.05
N GLU A 150 25.59 -12.27 17.18
CA GLU A 150 26.21 -13.54 16.77
C GLU A 150 27.55 -13.32 16.04
N SER A 151 27.64 -12.32 15.17
CA SER A 151 28.89 -11.98 14.48
C SER A 151 29.98 -11.51 15.45
N GLN A 152 29.59 -10.79 16.52
CA GLN A 152 30.50 -10.39 17.59
C GLN A 152 31.02 -11.60 18.36
N ASN A 153 30.14 -12.55 18.70
CA ASN A 153 30.54 -13.79 19.38
C ASN A 153 31.52 -14.60 18.54
N VAL A 154 31.25 -14.77 17.24
CA VAL A 154 32.19 -15.45 16.32
C VAL A 154 33.55 -14.75 16.28
N THR A 155 33.56 -13.42 16.27
CA THR A 155 34.80 -12.64 16.30
C THR A 155 35.60 -12.88 17.59
N GLU A 156 34.92 -12.99 18.73
CA GLU A 156 35.53 -13.30 20.01
C GLU A 156 36.07 -14.75 20.05
N ASP A 157 35.32 -15.72 19.54
CA ASP A 157 35.75 -17.12 19.45
C ASP A 157 36.97 -17.31 18.55
N VAL A 158 37.03 -16.58 17.43
CA VAL A 158 38.20 -16.54 16.54
C VAL A 158 39.41 -16.02 17.31
N LYS A 159 39.27 -14.91 18.05
CA LYS A 159 40.35 -14.33 18.85
C LYS A 159 40.85 -15.30 19.93
N ASN A 160 39.93 -15.94 20.66
CA ASN A 160 40.27 -16.94 21.66
C ASN A 160 41.02 -18.12 21.03
N SER A 161 40.62 -18.55 19.84
CA SER A 161 41.28 -19.62 19.09
C SER A 161 42.69 -19.21 18.65
N GLU A 162 42.91 -17.96 18.25
CA GLU A 162 44.24 -17.45 17.93
C GLU A 162 45.17 -17.46 19.15
N GLU A 163 44.69 -17.10 20.33
CA GLU A 163 45.46 -17.14 21.58
C GLU A 163 45.89 -18.58 21.91
N VAL A 164 44.99 -19.56 21.78
CA VAL A 164 45.30 -20.97 21.97
C VAL A 164 46.35 -21.46 20.95
N LEU A 165 46.20 -21.10 19.67
CA LEU A 165 47.17 -21.48 18.64
C LEU A 165 48.56 -20.88 18.89
N GLN A 166 48.65 -19.65 19.42
CA GLN A 166 49.94 -19.06 19.81
C GLN A 166 50.62 -19.87 20.92
N ILE A 167 49.85 -20.35 21.91
CA ILE A 167 50.37 -21.21 22.98
C ILE A 167 50.87 -22.54 22.39
N ILE A 168 50.07 -23.19 21.53
CA ILE A 168 50.47 -24.46 20.89
C ILE A 168 51.74 -24.28 20.06
N LYS A 169 51.82 -23.21 19.27
CA LYS A 169 53.02 -22.89 18.47
C LYS A 169 54.25 -22.73 19.36
N LYS A 170 54.13 -21.99 20.46
CA LYS A 170 55.23 -21.82 21.43
C LYS A 170 55.66 -23.14 22.05
N ILE A 171 54.72 -24.02 22.41
CA ILE A 171 55.02 -25.36 22.94
C ILE A 171 55.74 -26.21 21.89
N ALA A 172 55.29 -26.17 20.63
CA ALA A 172 55.92 -26.91 19.53
C ALA A 172 57.35 -26.41 19.26
N GLU A 173 57.57 -25.10 19.25
CA GLU A 173 58.92 -24.50 19.10
C GLU A 173 59.85 -24.89 20.25
N GLN A 174 59.36 -24.87 21.50
CA GLN A 174 60.12 -25.32 22.66
C GLN A 174 60.43 -26.83 22.62
N THR A 175 59.46 -27.65 22.19
CA THR A 175 59.63 -29.10 22.04
C THR A 175 60.64 -29.42 20.95
N ASN A 176 60.63 -28.67 19.85
CA ASN A 176 61.64 -28.80 18.79
C ASN A 176 63.05 -28.48 19.30
N LEU A 177 63.21 -27.43 20.12
CA LEU A 177 64.49 -27.10 20.76
C LEU A 177 64.96 -28.18 21.74
N LEU A 178 64.04 -28.73 22.54
CA LEU A 178 64.34 -29.87 23.43
C LEU A 178 64.78 -31.11 22.63
N GLY A 179 64.07 -31.43 21.55
CA GLY A 179 64.43 -32.52 20.65
C GLY A 179 65.78 -32.30 19.97
N LEU A 180 66.12 -31.06 19.61
CA LEU A 180 67.44 -30.71 19.08
C LEU A 180 68.55 -30.95 20.11
N ASN A 181 68.37 -30.48 21.35
CA ASN A 181 69.35 -30.72 22.42
C ASN A 181 69.53 -32.21 22.70
N ALA A 182 68.44 -32.98 22.72
CA ALA A 182 68.50 -34.44 22.88
C ALA A 182 69.22 -35.14 21.72
N ALA A 183 69.02 -34.68 20.48
CA ALA A 183 69.72 -35.22 19.32
C ALA A 183 71.23 -34.94 19.36
N ILE A 184 71.63 -33.75 19.85
CA ILE A 184 73.03 -33.38 20.06
C ILE A 184 73.67 -34.30 21.11
N GLU A 185 73.00 -34.49 22.25
CA GLU A 185 73.52 -35.33 23.34
C GLU A 185 73.60 -36.81 22.94
N ALA A 186 72.61 -37.30 22.18
CA ALA A 186 72.62 -38.64 21.61
C ALA A 186 73.80 -38.85 20.65
N ALA A 187 74.16 -37.85 19.84
CA ALA A 187 75.35 -37.89 19.01
C ALA A 187 76.64 -37.89 19.85
N HIS A 188 76.67 -37.14 20.95
CA HIS A 188 77.80 -37.08 21.89
C HIS A 188 78.07 -38.42 22.58
N ALA A 189 77.01 -39.17 22.91
CA ALA A 189 77.09 -40.50 23.51
C ALA A 189 77.50 -41.62 22.51
N GLY A 190 77.71 -41.30 21.23
CA GLY A 190 78.16 -42.23 20.20
C GLY A 190 77.22 -43.44 20.03
N ASP A 191 77.79 -44.66 20.03
CA ASP A 191 77.01 -45.89 19.82
C ASP A 191 75.95 -46.14 20.90
N LYS A 192 76.18 -45.68 22.14
CA LYS A 192 75.19 -45.81 23.22
C LYS A 192 73.99 -44.87 23.06
N GLY A 193 74.11 -43.81 22.27
CA GLY A 193 73.07 -42.81 22.03
C GLY A 193 72.19 -43.06 20.81
N LYS A 194 72.50 -44.04 19.94
CA LYS A 194 71.79 -44.27 18.68
C LYS A 194 70.26 -44.37 18.81
N GLY A 195 69.76 -45.11 19.81
CA GLY A 195 68.33 -45.24 20.05
C GLY A 195 67.67 -43.93 20.47
N PHE A 196 68.32 -43.16 21.35
CA PHE A 196 67.86 -41.83 21.75
C PHE A 196 67.87 -40.83 20.59
N GLY A 197 68.85 -40.92 19.68
CA GLY A 197 68.92 -40.07 18.49
C GLY A 197 67.75 -40.25 17.53
N ILE A 198 67.26 -41.50 17.37
CA ILE A 198 66.06 -41.78 16.56
C ILE A 198 64.82 -41.11 17.17
N VAL A 199 64.62 -41.27 18.48
CA VAL A 199 63.49 -40.66 19.20
C VAL A 199 63.57 -39.13 19.13
N ALA A 200 64.75 -38.55 19.33
CA ALA A 200 64.94 -37.10 19.26
C ALA A 200 64.61 -36.52 17.89
N ASN A 201 64.97 -37.22 16.80
CA ASN A 201 64.61 -36.81 15.44
C ASN A 201 63.10 -36.90 15.18
N GLU A 202 62.42 -37.94 15.69
CA GLU A 202 60.96 -38.05 15.56
C GLU A 202 60.24 -36.95 16.32
N ILE A 203 60.71 -36.60 17.54
CA ILE A 203 60.18 -35.46 18.32
C ILE A 203 60.31 -34.16 17.54
N ARG A 204 61.46 -33.90 16.90
CA ARG A 204 61.66 -32.69 16.07
C ARG A 204 60.71 -32.67 14.88
N LYS A 205 60.56 -33.80 14.20
CA LYS A 205 59.65 -33.93 13.05
C LYS A 205 58.21 -33.61 13.45
N LEU A 206 57.70 -34.23 14.52
CA LEU A 206 56.35 -33.99 15.05
C LEU A 206 56.16 -32.53 15.49
N SER A 207 57.16 -31.93 16.12
CA SER A 207 57.13 -30.53 16.52
C SER A 207 57.05 -29.59 15.31
N SER A 208 57.82 -29.86 14.26
CA SER A 208 57.77 -29.10 13.01
C SER A 208 56.43 -29.25 12.29
N GLU A 209 55.87 -30.47 12.23
CA GLU A 209 54.54 -30.71 11.67
C GLU A 209 53.47 -29.95 12.47
N THR A 210 53.58 -29.90 13.80
CA THR A 210 52.67 -29.12 14.67
C THR A 210 52.71 -27.62 14.35
N VAL A 211 53.91 -27.05 14.12
CA VAL A 211 54.04 -25.63 13.73
C VAL A 211 53.39 -25.37 12.36
N ILE A 212 53.56 -26.29 11.40
CA ILE A 212 52.93 -26.16 10.08
C ILE A 212 51.40 -26.23 10.20
N SER A 213 50.88 -27.20 10.96
CA SER A 213 49.43 -27.35 11.18
C SER A 213 48.83 -26.14 11.89
N THR A 214 49.47 -25.60 12.92
CA THR A 214 48.98 -24.40 13.62
C THR A 214 48.94 -23.16 12.71
N ASN A 215 49.94 -22.98 11.84
CA ASN A 215 49.91 -21.91 10.85
C ASN A 215 48.76 -22.09 9.85
N LYS A 216 48.49 -23.31 9.39
CA LYS A 216 47.37 -23.59 8.48
C LYS A 216 46.01 -23.30 9.12
N ILE A 217 45.82 -23.67 10.40
CA ILE A 217 44.58 -23.34 11.14
C ILE A 217 44.45 -21.82 11.27
N ARG A 218 45.56 -21.10 11.53
CA ARG A 218 45.56 -19.63 11.60
C ARG A 218 45.09 -18.99 10.29
N GLU A 219 45.53 -19.49 9.14
CA GLU A 219 45.04 -19.01 7.83
C GLU A 219 43.52 -19.18 7.70
N THR A 220 42.97 -20.31 8.16
CA THR A 220 41.51 -20.55 8.17
C THR A 220 40.77 -19.59 9.11
N LEU A 221 41.35 -19.26 10.27
CA LEU A 221 40.76 -18.27 11.19
C LEU A 221 40.74 -16.87 10.57
N VAL A 222 41.81 -16.46 9.88
CA VAL A 222 41.85 -15.16 9.17
C VAL A 222 40.75 -15.09 8.10
N GLN A 223 40.55 -16.17 7.34
CA GLN A 223 39.45 -16.25 6.37
C GLN A 223 38.08 -16.16 7.05
N SER A 224 37.91 -16.82 8.19
CA SER A 224 36.66 -16.77 8.97
C SER A 224 36.37 -15.36 9.49
N GLN A 225 37.39 -14.64 9.93
CA GLN A 225 37.25 -13.25 10.36
C GLN A 225 36.89 -12.32 9.21
N ALA A 226 37.49 -12.50 8.03
CA ALA A 226 37.13 -11.75 6.83
C ALA A 226 35.67 -12.00 6.42
N ALA A 227 35.22 -13.26 6.39
CA ALA A 227 33.84 -13.61 6.10
C ALA A 227 32.86 -12.99 7.12
N THR A 228 33.23 -12.99 8.41
CA THR A 228 32.42 -12.35 9.47
C THR A 228 32.32 -10.83 9.25
N ALA A 229 33.39 -10.17 8.82
CA ALA A 229 33.35 -8.75 8.50
C ALA A 229 32.44 -8.43 7.30
N GLU A 230 32.41 -9.30 6.28
CA GLU A 230 31.48 -9.17 5.14
C GLU A 230 30.03 -9.36 5.55
N ILE A 231 29.75 -10.30 6.48
CA ILE A 231 28.43 -10.49 7.08
C ILE A 231 27.99 -9.20 7.79
N VAL A 232 28.83 -8.61 8.62
CA VAL A 232 28.53 -7.34 9.31
C VAL A 232 28.21 -6.21 8.33
N SER A 233 28.99 -6.08 7.25
CA SER A 233 28.72 -5.09 6.19
C SER A 233 27.37 -5.34 5.50
N SER A 234 27.02 -6.60 5.25
CA SER A 234 25.73 -6.98 4.68
C SER A 234 24.56 -6.66 5.62
N ILE A 235 24.75 -6.86 6.93
CA ILE A 235 23.76 -6.50 7.96
C ILE A 235 23.53 -4.98 8.00
N GLN A 236 24.59 -4.17 7.90
CA GLN A 236 24.45 -2.71 7.84
C GLN A 236 23.62 -2.26 6.63
N LYS A 237 23.81 -2.89 5.47
CA LYS A 237 22.97 -2.63 4.28
C LYS A 237 21.52 -3.04 4.51
N MET A 238 21.27 -4.20 5.14
CA MET A 238 19.91 -4.62 5.49
C MET A 238 19.22 -3.63 6.43
N ASN A 239 19.92 -3.08 7.42
CA ASN A 239 19.37 -2.03 8.27
C ASN A 239 18.99 -0.77 7.49
N SER A 240 19.84 -0.31 6.56
CA SER A 240 19.51 0.83 5.70
C SER A 240 18.25 0.57 4.88
N ILE A 241 18.14 -0.62 4.28
CA ILE A 241 16.96 -1.02 3.50
C ILE A 241 15.70 -1.03 4.38
N GLY A 242 15.79 -1.57 5.60
CA GLY A 242 14.67 -1.56 6.55
C GLY A 242 14.21 -0.14 6.93
N MET A 243 15.15 0.79 7.09
CA MET A 243 14.83 2.21 7.37
C MET A 243 14.15 2.89 6.17
N ASP A 244 14.64 2.64 4.95
CA ASP A 244 14.04 3.17 3.72
C ASP A 244 12.62 2.63 3.49
N GLN A 245 12.41 1.34 3.82
CA GLN A 245 11.10 0.70 3.80
C GLN A 245 10.15 1.36 4.81
N ALA A 246 10.59 1.62 6.05
CA ALA A 246 9.78 2.31 7.05
C ALA A 246 9.37 3.74 6.61
N SER A 247 10.29 4.48 5.98
CA SER A 247 10.00 5.80 5.40
C SER A 247 8.99 5.72 4.24
N SER A 248 9.15 4.73 3.36
CA SER A 248 8.22 4.50 2.24
C SER A 248 6.81 4.19 2.73
N ILE A 249 6.70 3.41 3.81
CA ILE A 249 5.41 3.12 4.46
C ILE A 249 4.76 4.43 4.94
N GLN A 250 5.48 5.32 5.61
CA GLN A 250 4.90 6.59 6.05
C GLN A 250 4.35 7.43 4.89
N ASN A 251 5.06 7.47 3.76
CA ASN A 251 4.62 8.19 2.57
C ASN A 251 3.36 7.58 1.95
N ILE A 252 3.28 6.25 1.85
CA ILE A 252 2.10 5.58 1.30
C ILE A 252 0.90 5.76 2.25
N SER A 253 1.09 5.72 3.57
CA SER A 253 0.01 5.99 4.53
C SER A 253 -0.59 7.39 4.32
N ALA A 254 0.24 8.43 4.16
CA ALA A 254 -0.24 9.78 3.87
C ALA A 254 -1.02 9.85 2.54
N PHE A 255 -0.56 9.13 1.52
CA PHE A 255 -1.24 9.06 0.23
C PHE A 255 -2.59 8.35 0.33
N ILE A 256 -2.68 7.27 1.11
CA ILE A 256 -3.95 6.56 1.38
C ILE A 256 -4.97 7.50 2.05
N GLU A 257 -4.56 8.30 3.04
CA GLU A 257 -5.45 9.26 3.69
C GLU A 257 -5.99 10.31 2.70
N GLU A 258 -5.15 10.78 1.78
CA GLU A 258 -5.57 11.71 0.73
C GLU A 258 -6.58 11.06 -0.23
N LEU A 259 -6.32 9.82 -0.63
CA LEU A 259 -7.21 9.05 -1.50
C LEU A 259 -8.56 8.72 -0.83
N GLN A 260 -8.57 8.45 0.47
CA GLN A 260 -9.81 8.27 1.25
C GLN A 260 -10.65 9.56 1.22
N LYS A 261 -10.04 10.72 1.50
CA LYS A 261 -10.71 12.03 1.42
C LYS A 261 -11.23 12.32 0.01
N MET A 262 -10.50 11.91 -1.03
CA MET A 262 -10.95 12.06 -2.41
C MET A 262 -12.17 11.19 -2.70
N SER A 263 -12.14 9.92 -2.29
CA SER A 263 -13.27 9.01 -2.49
C SER A 263 -14.53 9.48 -1.76
N GLU A 264 -14.39 9.99 -0.53
CA GLU A 264 -15.50 10.62 0.20
C GLU A 264 -16.10 11.81 -0.55
N LYS A 265 -15.26 12.67 -1.15
CA LYS A 265 -15.73 13.79 -1.97
C LYS A 265 -16.46 13.32 -3.23
N ILE A 266 -15.97 12.26 -3.89
CA ILE A 266 -16.64 11.67 -5.05
C ILE A 266 -18.02 11.14 -4.65
N ASN A 267 -18.12 10.42 -3.53
CA ASN A 267 -19.40 9.94 -3.03
C ASN A 267 -20.36 11.08 -2.70
N GLN A 268 -19.90 12.14 -2.02
CA GLN A 268 -20.72 13.34 -1.76
C GLN A 268 -21.16 14.07 -3.03
N PHE A 269 -20.33 14.07 -4.08
CA PHE A 269 -20.67 14.67 -5.36
C PHE A 269 -21.69 13.84 -6.13
N ALA A 270 -21.51 12.52 -6.15
CA ALA A 270 -22.42 11.56 -6.78
C ALA A 270 -23.80 11.51 -6.08
N GLU A 271 -23.90 11.85 -4.79
CA GLU A 271 -25.19 11.99 -4.09
C GLU A 271 -25.94 13.29 -4.44
N LYS A 272 -25.24 14.32 -4.92
CA LYS A 272 -25.82 15.63 -5.24
C LYS A 272 -26.31 15.74 -6.69
N LEU A 273 -25.82 14.88 -7.57
CA LEU A 273 -26.20 14.78 -8.99
C LEU A 273 -27.31 13.73 -9.18
#